data_AF-A0A6M1ZP99-F1
#
_entry.id   AF-A0A6M1ZP99-F1
#
_cell.length_a   1.000
_cell.length_b   1.000
_cell.length_c   1.000
_cell.angle_alpha   90.00
_cell.angle_beta   90.00
_cell.angle_gamma   90.00
#
_symmetry.space_group_name_H-M   'P 1'
#
loop_
_entity.id
_entity.type
_entity.pdbx_description
1 polymer ?
#
loop_
_entity_poly.entity_id
_entity_poly.type
_entity_poly.pdbx_seq_one_letter_code
_entity_poly.pdbx_strand_id
1 'polypeptide(L)'
;MSNYEIRTHYLLYSFFRNSHLDTQKEISKGNEASKLEMFVPAKAYIQGMAFESNEDCAMILDHSIIGLAQKGLLSSNYRCGSKNHVIKGYSKADSDGIVVVPTPLGAQMFLYVHGYGKIQSNKFCSSELNIQPIGDITLSETPRATRGG
;
A
#
# COMPACT_ATOMS: atom_id res chain seq x y z
N MET A 1 14.26 5.89 8.24
CA MET A 1 13.73 4.89 7.31
C MET A 1 14.78 4.63 6.24
N SER A 2 14.93 3.40 5.76
CA SER A 2 15.80 3.13 4.60
C SER A 2 15.17 3.69 3.31
N ASN A 3 15.97 3.83 2.25
CA ASN A 3 15.44 4.26 0.95
C ASN A 3 14.36 3.31 0.42
N TYR A 4 14.51 1.99 0.65
CA TYR A 4 13.50 0.99 0.27
C TYR A 4 12.23 1.07 1.09
N GLU A 5 12.32 1.40 2.40
CA GLU A 5 11.14 1.64 3.23
C GLU A 5 10.36 2.86 2.73
N ILE A 6 11.05 3.95 2.37
CA ILE A 6 10.43 5.16 1.81
C ILE A 6 9.74 4.84 0.48
N ARG A 7 10.43 4.16 -0.45
CA ARG A 7 9.86 3.75 -1.74
C ARG A 7 8.66 2.82 -1.55
N THR A 8 8.78 1.81 -0.69
CA THR A 8 7.69 0.87 -0.38
C THR A 8 6.48 1.58 0.21
N HIS A 9 6.68 2.50 1.17
CA HIS A 9 5.60 3.32 1.73
C HIS A 9 4.89 4.07 0.62
N TYR A 10 5.64 4.82 -0.17
CA TYR A 10 5.06 5.61 -1.26
C TYR A 10 4.29 4.72 -2.25
N LEU A 11 4.87 3.58 -2.63
CA LEU A 11 4.28 2.64 -3.58
C LEU A 11 2.93 2.09 -3.10
N LEU A 12 2.91 1.55 -1.88
CA LEU A 12 1.71 0.97 -1.29
C LEU A 12 0.61 2.01 -1.07
N TYR A 13 0.96 3.23 -0.65
CA TYR A 13 -0.02 4.29 -0.48
C TYR A 13 -0.53 4.85 -1.81
N SER A 14 0.29 4.87 -2.85
CA SER A 14 -0.14 5.19 -4.22
C SER A 14 -1.13 4.15 -4.75
N PHE A 15 -0.81 2.86 -4.59
CA PHE A 15 -1.68 1.74 -4.92
C PHE A 15 -3.01 1.84 -4.19
N PHE A 16 -2.96 2.07 -2.88
CA PHE A 16 -4.16 2.19 -2.07
C PHE A 16 -5.03 3.36 -2.52
N ARG A 17 -4.43 4.54 -2.72
CA ARG A 17 -5.14 5.74 -3.17
C ARG A 17 -5.81 5.52 -4.51
N ASN A 18 -5.09 4.97 -5.49
CA ASN A 18 -5.62 4.75 -6.83
C ASN A 18 -6.76 3.73 -6.84
N SER A 19 -6.69 2.67 -6.02
CA SER A 19 -7.76 1.68 -5.90
C SER A 19 -8.99 2.17 -5.14
N HIS A 20 -8.88 3.27 -4.38
CA HIS A 20 -9.94 3.79 -3.52
C HIS A 20 -10.31 5.25 -3.80
N LEU A 21 -9.79 5.83 -4.88
CA LEU A 21 -10.12 7.19 -5.31
C LEU A 21 -11.64 7.29 -5.46
N ASP A 22 -12.24 8.34 -4.88
CA ASP A 22 -13.69 8.60 -4.90
C ASP A 22 -14.59 7.55 -4.23
N THR A 23 -14.02 6.54 -3.56
CA THR A 23 -14.83 5.50 -2.88
C THR A 23 -15.43 5.96 -1.54
N GLN A 24 -15.24 7.23 -1.15
CA GLN A 24 -15.61 7.79 0.17
C GLN A 24 -15.08 6.98 1.37
N LYS A 25 -14.17 6.01 1.15
CA LYS A 25 -13.58 5.21 2.22
C LYS A 25 -12.60 6.06 3.01
N GLU A 26 -12.82 6.13 4.32
CA GLU A 26 -11.98 6.86 5.25
C GLU A 26 -10.99 5.92 5.95
N ILE A 27 -9.69 6.17 5.76
CA ILE A 27 -8.62 5.44 6.48
C ILE A 27 -8.71 5.63 8.00
N SER A 28 -9.29 6.74 8.47
CA SER A 28 -9.34 7.17 9.88
C SER A 28 -10.40 6.49 10.75
N LYS A 29 -11.37 5.75 10.17
CA LYS A 29 -12.43 5.10 10.97
C LYS A 29 -11.95 3.75 11.48
N GLY A 30 -11.45 3.73 12.73
CA GLY A 30 -10.73 2.62 13.35
C GLY A 30 -11.43 1.26 13.41
N ASN A 31 -12.76 1.18 13.24
CA ASN A 31 -13.49 -0.10 13.24
C ASN A 31 -13.57 -0.77 11.86
N GLU A 32 -13.09 -0.12 10.80
CA GLU A 32 -13.20 -0.60 9.41
C GLU A 32 -11.84 -1.04 8.83
N ALA A 33 -10.80 -1.14 9.66
CA ALA A 33 -9.43 -1.43 9.23
C ALA A 33 -9.33 -2.72 8.38
N SER A 34 -10.11 -3.75 8.68
CA SER A 34 -10.18 -4.97 7.87
C SER A 34 -10.79 -4.76 6.47
N LYS A 35 -11.63 -3.73 6.29
CA LYS A 35 -12.22 -3.37 4.98
C LYS A 35 -11.31 -2.49 4.12
N LEU A 36 -10.14 -2.13 4.66
CA LEU A 36 -9.09 -1.39 3.97
C LEU A 36 -7.91 -2.30 3.59
N GLU A 37 -8.05 -3.61 3.82
CA GLU A 37 -7.08 -4.60 3.35
C GLU A 37 -6.97 -4.56 1.83
N MET A 38 -5.74 -4.46 1.35
CA MET A 38 -5.38 -4.37 -0.05
C MET A 38 -4.42 -5.50 -0.40
N PHE A 39 -4.73 -6.19 -1.49
CA PHE A 39 -3.80 -7.12 -2.13
C PHE A 39 -3.03 -6.44 -3.25
N VAL A 40 -1.70 -6.59 -3.20
CA VAL A 40 -0.75 -6.12 -4.21
C VAL A 40 -0.04 -7.34 -4.80
N PRO A 41 -0.22 -7.63 -6.10
CA PRO A 41 0.53 -8.70 -6.75
C PRO A 41 2.04 -8.48 -6.64
N ALA A 42 2.81 -9.55 -6.41
CA ALA A 42 4.26 -9.46 -6.29
C ALA A 42 4.90 -8.81 -7.53
N LYS A 43 4.38 -9.14 -8.72
CA LYS A 43 4.81 -8.55 -10.00
C LYS A 43 4.63 -7.02 -10.03
N ALA A 44 3.48 -6.52 -9.60
CA ALA A 44 3.21 -5.08 -9.54
C ALA A 44 4.13 -4.36 -8.54
N TYR A 45 4.40 -4.99 -7.40
CA TYR A 45 5.35 -4.47 -6.41
C TYR A 45 6.78 -4.41 -6.97
N ILE A 46 7.28 -5.51 -7.55
CA ILE A 46 8.62 -5.60 -8.15
C ILE A 46 8.79 -4.56 -9.26
N GLN A 47 7.79 -4.43 -10.14
CA GLN A 47 7.81 -3.44 -11.21
C GLN A 47 7.83 -2.01 -10.66
N GLY A 48 7.02 -1.71 -9.64
CA GLY A 48 6.95 -0.38 -9.04
C GLY A 48 8.18 -0.01 -8.21
N MET A 49 8.88 -0.99 -7.64
CA MET A 49 10.15 -0.77 -6.95
C MET A 49 11.33 -0.59 -7.90
N ALA A 50 11.19 -1.07 -9.15
CA ALA A 50 12.21 -1.02 -10.20
C ALA A 50 13.57 -1.55 -9.70
N PHE A 51 13.55 -2.77 -9.14
CA PHE A 51 14.75 -3.40 -8.60
C PHE A 51 15.81 -3.65 -9.69
N GLU A 52 17.08 -3.48 -9.33
CA GLU A 52 18.23 -3.87 -10.11
C GLU A 52 18.45 -5.39 -10.05
N SER A 53 19.11 -5.96 -11.05
CA SER A 53 19.24 -7.43 -11.21
C SER A 53 20.02 -8.15 -10.10
N ASN A 54 20.79 -7.40 -9.30
CA ASN A 54 21.61 -7.90 -8.19
C ASN A 54 20.93 -7.74 -6.83
N GLU A 55 19.75 -7.13 -6.77
CA GLU A 55 19.04 -6.88 -5.50
C GLU A 55 18.24 -8.11 -5.06
N ASP A 56 18.27 -8.41 -3.76
CA ASP A 56 17.41 -9.43 -3.16
C ASP A 56 16.02 -8.85 -2.86
N CYS A 57 15.14 -8.94 -3.86
CA CYS A 57 13.78 -8.41 -3.78
C CYS A 57 12.99 -8.94 -2.58
N ALA A 58 13.18 -10.21 -2.20
CA ALA A 58 12.44 -10.83 -1.11
C ALA A 58 12.90 -10.29 0.24
N MET A 59 14.21 -10.23 0.46
CA MET A 59 14.79 -9.66 1.67
C MET A 59 14.43 -8.17 1.82
N ILE A 60 14.52 -7.39 0.74
CA ILE A 60 14.18 -5.97 0.75
C ILE A 60 12.69 -5.75 1.04
N LEU A 61 11.81 -6.55 0.43
CA LEU A 61 10.38 -6.50 0.69
C LEU A 61 10.09 -6.76 2.18
N ASP A 62 10.60 -7.86 2.73
CA ASP A 62 10.34 -8.22 4.13
C ASP A 62 10.84 -7.15 5.09
N HIS A 63 12.08 -6.68 4.91
CA HIS A 63 12.63 -5.59 5.73
C HIS A 63 11.81 -4.31 5.61
N SER A 64 11.35 -3.97 4.41
CA SER A 64 10.56 -2.76 4.19
C SER A 64 9.18 -2.86 4.86
N ILE A 65 8.48 -3.98 4.72
CA ILE A 65 7.16 -4.18 5.32
C ILE A 65 7.25 -4.21 6.85
N ILE A 66 8.19 -4.98 7.41
CA ILE A 66 8.45 -5.02 8.86
C ILE A 66 8.73 -3.62 9.37
N GLY A 67 9.64 -2.91 8.70
CA GLY A 67 10.07 -1.57 9.09
C GLY A 67 8.96 -0.54 9.05
N LEU A 68 8.02 -0.63 8.10
CA LEU A 68 6.85 0.23 8.03
C LEU A 68 5.80 -0.11 9.09
N ALA A 69 5.56 -1.39 9.34
CA ALA A 69 4.64 -1.85 10.37
C ALA A 69 5.11 -1.42 11.78
N GLN A 70 6.40 -1.58 12.08
CA GLN A 70 6.98 -1.14 13.36
C GLN A 70 6.86 0.37 13.59
N LYS A 71 6.87 1.16 12.51
CA LYS A 71 6.69 2.62 12.57
C LYS A 71 5.22 3.05 12.58
N GLY A 72 4.28 2.09 12.60
CA GLY A 72 2.83 2.35 12.56
C GLY A 72 2.35 2.92 11.22
N LEU A 73 3.14 2.83 10.16
CA LEU A 73 2.78 3.28 8.81
C LEU A 73 2.00 2.23 8.03
N LEU A 74 2.02 0.99 8.48
CA LEU A 74 1.15 -0.10 8.08
C LEU A 74 0.64 -0.80 9.34
N SER A 75 -0.48 -1.53 9.22
CA SER A 75 -0.90 -2.44 10.29
C SER A 75 0.13 -3.57 10.47
N SER A 76 0.26 -4.09 11.69
CA SER A 76 1.06 -5.27 11.99
C SER A 76 0.50 -6.57 11.38
N ASN A 77 -0.75 -6.54 10.91
CA ASN A 77 -1.44 -7.70 10.32
C ASN A 77 -1.20 -7.82 8.81
N TYR A 78 0.05 -7.70 8.37
CA TYR A 78 0.42 -7.89 6.96
C TYR A 78 0.70 -9.37 6.64
N ARG A 79 0.64 -9.73 5.36
CA ARG A 79 1.01 -11.07 4.86
C ARG A 79 1.77 -10.92 3.54
N CYS A 80 2.88 -11.63 3.40
CA CYS A 80 3.70 -11.63 2.20
C CYS A 80 3.99 -13.06 1.78
N GLY A 81 4.11 -13.30 0.47
CA GLY A 81 4.67 -14.53 -0.05
C GLY A 81 3.80 -15.19 -1.11
N SER A 82 3.88 -16.52 -1.17
CA SER A 82 3.20 -17.29 -2.20
C SER A 82 1.68 -17.18 -2.08
N LYS A 83 0.97 -17.37 -3.20
CA LYS A 83 -0.50 -17.43 -3.24
C LYS A 83 -1.05 -18.35 -2.16
N ASN A 84 -0.49 -19.55 -2.03
CA ASN A 84 -0.92 -20.56 -1.05
C ASN A 84 -0.79 -20.09 0.41
N HIS A 85 0.16 -19.20 0.68
CA HIS A 85 0.30 -18.56 1.99
C HIS A 85 -0.72 -17.43 2.16
N VAL A 86 -0.82 -16.55 1.17
CA VAL A 86 -1.67 -15.35 1.21
C VAL A 86 -3.16 -15.69 1.29
N ILE A 87 -3.63 -16.70 0.54
CA ILE A 87 -5.06 -17.08 0.50
C ILE A 87 -5.61 -17.53 1.85
N LYS A 88 -4.75 -17.96 2.78
CA LYS A 88 -5.17 -18.35 4.14
C LYS A 88 -5.77 -17.18 4.92
N GLY A 89 -5.39 -15.95 4.58
CA GLY A 89 -5.94 -14.73 5.16
C GLY A 89 -6.71 -13.85 4.17
N TYR A 90 -6.49 -14.02 2.87
CA TYR A 90 -7.11 -13.22 1.81
C TYR A 90 -7.54 -14.10 0.64
N SER A 91 -8.76 -14.66 0.71
CA SER A 91 -9.27 -15.65 -0.25
C SER A 91 -9.36 -15.17 -1.71
N LYS A 92 -9.31 -13.86 -1.94
CA LYS A 92 -9.38 -13.24 -3.28
C LYS A 92 -8.02 -13.14 -3.99
N ALA A 93 -6.92 -13.57 -3.35
CA ALA A 93 -5.60 -13.56 -3.97
C ALA A 93 -5.53 -14.60 -5.11
N ASP A 94 -5.16 -14.15 -6.29
CA ASP A 94 -5.02 -14.98 -7.49
C ASP A 94 -3.56 -15.29 -7.85
N SER A 95 -2.60 -14.59 -7.26
CA SER A 95 -1.16 -14.77 -7.44
C SER A 95 -0.38 -14.64 -6.12
N ASP A 96 0.94 -14.79 -6.21
CA ASP A 96 1.86 -14.37 -5.16
C ASP A 96 1.75 -12.86 -4.94
N GLY A 97 1.99 -12.41 -3.71
CA GLY A 97 1.89 -10.99 -3.41
C GLY A 97 1.91 -10.63 -1.94
N ILE A 98 1.38 -9.44 -1.69
CA ILE A 98 1.46 -8.73 -0.42
C ILE A 98 0.05 -8.31 -0.06
N VAL A 99 -0.34 -8.59 1.17
CA VAL A 99 -1.58 -8.09 1.76
C VAL A 99 -1.21 -7.16 2.89
N VAL A 100 -1.65 -5.92 2.79
CA VAL A 100 -1.39 -4.87 3.77
C VAL A 100 -2.65 -4.11 4.10
N VAL A 101 -2.66 -3.50 5.28
CA VAL A 101 -3.68 -2.54 5.69
C VAL A 101 -2.98 -1.21 5.96
N PRO A 102 -3.31 -0.14 5.22
CA PRO A 102 -2.75 1.19 5.49
C PRO A 102 -3.30 1.74 6.82
N THR A 103 -2.57 2.68 7.40
CA THR A 103 -2.94 3.34 8.66
C THR A 103 -3.16 4.84 8.42
N PRO A 104 -3.90 5.51 9.32
CA PRO A 104 -4.06 6.97 9.26
C PRO A 104 -2.72 7.70 9.28
N LEU A 105 -1.76 7.21 10.09
CA LEU A 105 -0.43 7.81 10.19
C LEU A 105 0.34 7.70 8.87
N GLY A 106 0.34 6.53 8.24
CA GLY A 106 1.04 6.38 6.96
C GLY A 106 0.39 7.19 5.84
N ALA A 107 -0.95 7.33 5.84
CA ALA A 107 -1.65 8.22 4.91
C ALA A 107 -1.26 9.68 5.15
N GLN A 108 -1.17 10.11 6.41
CA GLN A 108 -0.74 11.46 6.78
C GLN A 108 0.69 11.74 6.29
N MET A 109 1.62 10.78 6.44
CA MET A 109 2.99 10.93 5.95
C MET A 109 3.04 11.07 4.43
N PHE A 110 2.23 10.30 3.71
CA PHE A 110 2.13 10.42 2.26
C PHE A 110 1.62 11.81 1.85
N LEU A 111 0.56 12.32 2.50
CA LEU A 111 0.05 13.67 2.26
C LEU A 111 1.10 14.75 2.56
N TYR A 112 1.87 14.57 3.63
CA TYR A 112 2.91 15.51 4.04
C TYR A 112 3.97 15.69 2.92
N VAL A 113 4.44 14.59 2.34
CA VAL A 113 5.44 14.63 1.25
C VAL A 113 4.90 15.32 -0.01
N HIS A 114 3.59 15.30 -0.23
CA HIS A 114 2.93 15.97 -1.35
C HIS A 114 2.53 17.43 -1.05
N GLY A 115 2.99 18.02 0.05
CA GLY A 115 2.65 19.40 0.43
C GLY A 115 1.29 19.56 1.10
N TYR A 116 0.58 18.47 1.37
CA TYR A 116 -0.72 18.44 2.03
C TYR A 116 -0.63 18.17 3.53
N GLY A 117 0.47 18.56 4.20
CA GLY A 117 0.72 18.25 5.62
C GLY A 117 -0.33 18.77 6.61
N LYS A 118 -1.16 19.74 6.21
CA LYS A 118 -2.28 20.28 7.02
C LYS A 118 -3.61 19.57 6.76
N ILE A 119 -3.68 18.71 5.73
CA ILE A 119 -4.87 17.94 5.39
C ILE A 119 -4.90 16.70 6.27
N GLN A 120 -6.08 16.38 6.81
CA GLN A 120 -6.30 15.19 7.61
C GLN A 120 -6.29 13.93 6.75
N SER A 121 -5.80 12.82 7.30
CA SER A 121 -5.73 11.52 6.62
C SER A 121 -7.08 10.98 6.12
N ASN A 122 -8.22 11.45 6.64
CA ASN A 122 -9.55 11.08 6.16
C ASN A 122 -9.83 11.55 4.72
N LYS A 123 -9.15 12.61 4.27
CA LYS A 123 -9.25 13.15 2.90
C LYS A 123 -8.32 12.46 1.90
N PHE A 124 -7.54 11.46 2.33
CA PHE A 124 -6.53 10.80 1.51
C PHE A 124 -7.06 10.30 0.15
N CYS A 125 -8.26 9.72 0.15
CA CYS A 125 -8.91 9.17 -1.05
C CYS A 125 -9.79 10.19 -1.81
N SER A 126 -9.78 11.47 -1.41
CA SER A 126 -10.55 12.52 -2.09
C SER A 126 -9.92 12.89 -3.43
N SER A 127 -10.76 13.02 -4.48
CA SER A 127 -10.37 13.58 -5.78
C SER A 127 -10.04 15.08 -5.73
N GLU A 128 -10.43 15.78 -4.66
CA GLU A 128 -10.06 17.18 -4.43
C GLU A 128 -8.54 17.37 -4.27
N LEU A 129 -7.81 16.30 -3.91
CA LEU A 129 -6.35 16.32 -3.80
C LEU A 129 -5.72 16.03 -5.17
N ASN A 130 -5.05 17.03 -5.74
CA ASN A 130 -4.28 16.88 -6.98
C ASN A 130 -2.90 16.27 -6.70
N ILE A 131 -2.90 14.96 -6.46
CA ILE A 131 -1.69 14.17 -6.29
C ILE A 131 -1.42 13.48 -7.62
N GLN A 132 -0.35 13.89 -8.28
CA GLN A 132 0.06 13.30 -9.56
C GLN A 132 0.47 11.83 -9.34
N PRO A 133 -0.05 10.88 -10.13
CA PRO A 133 0.47 9.52 -10.17
C PRO A 133 1.94 9.52 -10.60
N ILE A 134 2.72 8.52 -10.18
CA ILE A 134 4.11 8.42 -10.60
C ILE A 134 4.18 8.17 -12.13
N GLY A 135 5.00 8.96 -12.84
CA GLY A 135 5.28 8.75 -14.27
C GLY A 135 6.06 7.48 -14.58
N ASP A 136 6.86 6.99 -13.62
CA ASP A 136 7.72 5.80 -13.75
C ASP A 136 7.09 4.47 -13.29
N ILE A 137 5.89 4.50 -12.70
CA ILE A 137 5.19 3.29 -12.25
C ILE A 137 4.02 3.07 -13.19
N THR A 138 4.28 2.33 -14.27
CA THR A 138 3.21 1.82 -15.12
C THR A 138 2.41 0.79 -14.34
N LEU A 139 1.32 1.24 -13.71
CA LEU A 139 0.32 0.38 -13.09
C LEU A 139 -0.43 -0.39 -14.19
N SER A 140 0.16 -1.45 -14.74
CA SER A 140 -0.53 -2.32 -15.71
C SER A 140 -1.58 -3.19 -15.04
N GLU A 141 -1.50 -3.36 -13.71
CA GLU A 141 -2.42 -4.16 -12.91
C GLU A 141 -2.88 -3.34 -11.70
N THR A 142 -4.16 -2.93 -11.69
CA THR A 142 -4.73 -2.18 -10.58
C THR A 142 -4.91 -3.10 -9.37
N PRO A 143 -4.38 -2.75 -8.17
CA PRO A 143 -4.58 -3.52 -6.95
C PRO A 143 -6.07 -3.71 -6.65
N ARG A 144 -6.46 -4.92 -6.26
CA ARG A 144 -7.87 -5.23 -5.97
C ARG A 144 -8.20 -4.84 -4.53
N ALA A 145 -9.04 -3.82 -4.40
CA ALA A 145 -9.70 -3.49 -3.15
C ALA A 145 -10.80 -4.51 -2.81
N THR A 146 -10.97 -4.83 -1.52
CA THR A 146 -12.16 -5.54 -1.06
C THR A 146 -13.38 -4.62 -1.19
N ARG A 147 -14.24 -4.91 -2.17
CA ARG A 147 -15.64 -4.45 -2.13
C ARG A 147 -16.33 -5.25 -1.02
N GLY A 148 -16.74 -4.57 0.04
CA GLY A 148 -17.60 -5.14 1.07
C GLY A 148 -18.95 -5.47 0.46
N GLY A 149 -19.42 -6.69 0.69
CA GLY A 149 -20.84 -7.04 0.58
C GLY A 149 -21.55 -6.76 1.89
#